data_AF-A0A4R9J4S3-F1
#
_entry.id   AF-A0A4R9J4S3-F1
#
_cell.length_a   1.000
_cell.length_b   1.000
_cell.length_c   1.000
_cell.angle_alpha   90.00
_cell.angle_beta   90.00
_cell.angle_gamma   90.00
#
_symmetry.space_group_name_H-M   'P 1'
#
loop_
_entity.id
_entity.type
_entity.pdbx_description
1 polymer ?
#
loop_
_entity_poly.entity_id
_entity_poly.type
_entity_poly.pdbx_seq_one_letter_code
_entity_poly.pdbx_strand_id
1 'polypeptide(L)'
;MGLFPSQAWVKGDIDQKTNRVETYSKWCLYSRLTKEKSLEDHIIDVLDQLDSQADRIRKITSQFDGILQLVGYFHQYYPGLSLDSKTINRIASYNLNMDFDFYYLFENENEE
;
A
#
# COMPACT_ATOMS: atom_id res chain seq x y z
N MET A 1 16.29 -5.60 -5.07
CA MET A 1 15.42 -4.65 -5.80
C MET A 1 16.02 -3.26 -6.00
N GLY A 2 17.09 -2.86 -5.30
CA GLY A 2 17.62 -1.49 -5.39
C GLY A 2 16.85 -0.48 -4.54
N LEU A 3 15.68 -0.88 -4.04
CA LEU A 3 14.93 -0.22 -2.98
C LEU A 3 15.03 -1.05 -1.69
N PHE A 4 15.09 -0.36 -0.55
CA PHE A 4 14.99 -0.97 0.77
C PHE A 4 13.50 -1.09 1.15
N PRO A 5 13.06 -2.25 1.66
CA PRO A 5 11.69 -2.38 2.15
C PRO A 5 11.45 -1.46 3.34
N SER A 6 10.21 -1.00 3.47
CA SER A 6 9.71 -0.49 4.75
C SER A 6 9.46 -1.64 5.73
N GLN A 7 9.02 -2.79 5.21
CA GLN A 7 8.87 -4.03 5.98
C GLN A 7 9.09 -5.23 5.06
N ALA A 8 9.74 -6.27 5.56
CA ALA A 8 9.86 -7.54 4.87
C ALA A 8 9.97 -8.68 5.86
N TRP A 9 9.48 -9.85 5.47
CA TRP A 9 9.61 -11.08 6.23
C TRP A 9 9.63 -12.28 5.29
N VAL A 10 10.12 -13.39 5.82
CA VAL A 10 10.15 -14.67 5.14
C VAL A 10 9.17 -15.62 5.82
N LYS A 11 8.55 -16.49 5.03
CA LYS A 11 7.73 -17.58 5.57
C LYS A 11 8.47 -18.33 6.67
N GLY A 12 7.83 -18.50 7.82
CA GLY A 12 8.40 -19.13 9.01
C GLY A 12 8.92 -18.14 10.06
N ASP A 13 9.08 -16.86 9.71
CA ASP A 13 9.38 -15.81 10.69
C ASP A 13 8.23 -15.67 11.70
N ILE A 14 8.54 -15.17 12.90
CA ILE A 14 7.55 -14.88 13.94
C ILE A 14 7.22 -13.39 13.90
N ASP A 15 5.95 -13.06 13.68
CA ASP A 15 5.46 -11.69 13.86
C ASP A 15 5.53 -11.31 15.33
N GLN A 16 6.35 -10.32 15.66
CA GLN A 16 6.57 -9.86 17.03
C GLN A 16 5.31 -9.25 17.67
N LYS A 17 4.36 -8.74 16.88
CA LYS A 17 3.14 -8.11 17.40
C LYS A 17 2.09 -9.14 17.77
N THR A 18 1.93 -10.18 16.97
CA THR A 18 0.87 -11.19 17.15
C THR A 18 1.38 -12.53 17.68
N ASN A 19 2.70 -12.72 17.73
CA ASN A 19 3.40 -13.96 18.06
C ASN A 19 2.98 -15.16 17.19
N ARG A 20 2.56 -14.87 15.95
CA ARG A 20 2.14 -15.87 14.96
C ARG A 20 3.27 -16.13 13.97
N VAL A 21 3.30 -17.35 13.44
CA VAL A 21 4.23 -17.73 12.38
C VAL A 21 3.69 -17.23 11.04
N GLU A 22 4.53 -16.51 10.30
CA GLU A 22 4.22 -16.02 8.97
C GLU A 22 4.09 -17.18 7.97
N THR A 23 2.95 -17.27 7.31
CA THR A 23 2.64 -18.39 6.40
C THR A 23 3.13 -18.17 4.97
N TYR A 24 3.56 -16.95 4.65
CA TYR A 24 4.10 -16.52 3.37
C TYR A 24 5.22 -15.49 3.58
N SER A 25 6.03 -15.27 2.55
CA SER A 25 7.03 -14.19 2.52
C SER A 25 6.41 -12.93 1.94
N LYS A 26 6.72 -11.76 2.47
CA LYS A 26 6.22 -10.48 1.94
C LYS A 26 7.32 -9.42 1.93
N TRP A 27 7.23 -8.52 0.96
CA TRP A 27 8.05 -7.32 0.87
C TRP A 27 7.11 -6.12 0.67
N CYS A 28 7.22 -5.13 1.55
CA CYS A 28 6.38 -3.96 1.58
C CYS A 28 7.21 -2.68 1.40
N LEU A 29 6.65 -1.75 0.65
CA LEU A 29 7.12 -0.37 0.57
C LEU A 29 5.98 0.56 0.96
N TYR A 30 6.24 1.42 1.93
CA TYR A 30 5.28 2.40 2.41
C TYR A 30 5.58 3.77 1.83
N SER A 31 4.54 4.60 1.76
CA SER A 31 4.74 6.01 1.49
C SER A 31 5.60 6.65 2.58
N ARG A 32 6.42 7.60 2.18
CA ARG A 32 7.29 8.41 3.04
C ARG A 32 6.56 9.61 3.65
N LEU A 33 5.35 9.89 3.19
CA LEU A 33 4.55 11.02 3.63
C LEU A 33 3.92 10.74 5.01
N THR A 34 3.58 11.82 5.70
CA THR A 34 2.84 11.74 6.97
C THR A 34 1.36 11.42 6.70
N LYS A 35 0.65 10.88 7.70
CA LYS A 35 -0.73 10.37 7.55
C LYS A 35 -1.78 11.45 7.27
N GLU A 36 -1.42 12.72 7.44
CA GLU A 36 -2.30 13.86 7.18
C GLU A 36 -2.38 14.21 5.68
N LYS A 37 -1.56 13.56 4.84
CA LYS A 37 -1.61 13.71 3.38
C LYS A 37 -2.78 12.92 2.80
N SER A 38 -3.21 13.33 1.60
CA SER A 38 -4.27 12.62 0.89
C SER A 38 -3.81 11.23 0.50
N LEU A 39 -4.77 10.33 0.29
CA LEU A 39 -4.48 8.97 -0.15
C LEU A 39 -3.82 8.97 -1.54
N GLU A 40 -4.25 9.88 -2.41
CA GLU A 40 -3.68 10.12 -3.72
C GLU A 40 -2.20 10.53 -3.63
N ASP A 41 -1.85 11.43 -2.72
CA ASP A 41 -0.46 11.85 -2.49
C ASP A 41 0.41 10.65 -2.05
N HIS A 42 -0.12 9.79 -1.17
CA HIS A 42 0.56 8.58 -0.74
C HIS A 42 0.79 7.60 -1.90
N ILE A 43 -0.20 7.42 -2.78
CA ILE A 43 -0.09 6.58 -3.98
C ILE A 43 1.00 7.13 -4.91
N ILE A 44 0.97 8.43 -5.17
CA ILE A 44 1.96 9.11 -6.03
C ILE A 44 3.36 8.96 -5.46
N ASP A 45 3.54 9.18 -4.15
CA ASP A 45 4.84 9.05 -3.50
C ASP A 45 5.41 7.62 -3.57
N VAL A 46 4.57 6.59 -3.45
CA VAL A 46 5.02 5.20 -3.66
C VAL A 46 5.45 4.98 -5.12
N LEU A 47 4.66 5.43 -6.09
CA LEU A 47 5.03 5.32 -7.50
C LEU A 47 6.34 6.04 -7.83
N ASP A 48 6.56 7.23 -7.24
CA ASP A 48 7.80 8.00 -7.39
C ASP A 48 9.01 7.25 -6.82
N GLN A 49 8.83 6.49 -5.73
CA GLN A 49 9.88 5.61 -5.21
C GLN A 49 10.20 4.48 -6.20
N LEU A 50 9.18 3.88 -6.83
CA LEU A 50 9.35 2.79 -7.81
C LEU A 50 10.05 3.25 -9.10
N ASP A 51 9.84 4.50 -9.53
CA ASP A 51 10.40 5.06 -10.76
C ASP A 51 11.94 4.94 -10.81
N SER A 52 12.61 5.07 -9.65
CA SER A 52 14.07 4.92 -9.56
C SER A 52 14.60 3.54 -9.95
N GLN A 53 13.74 2.52 -9.96
CA GLN A 53 14.07 1.12 -10.28
C GLN A 53 13.01 0.49 -11.21
N ALA A 54 12.39 1.29 -12.07
CA ALA A 54 11.17 0.93 -12.78
C ALA A 54 11.22 -0.43 -13.52
N ASP A 55 12.29 -0.69 -14.28
CA ASP A 55 12.46 -1.94 -15.04
C ASP A 55 12.56 -3.17 -14.15
N ARG A 56 13.21 -3.03 -12.99
CA ARG A 56 13.34 -4.12 -12.03
C ARG A 56 12.02 -4.41 -11.34
N ILE A 57 11.29 -3.37 -10.96
CA ILE A 57 9.96 -3.51 -10.36
C ILE A 57 9.02 -4.20 -11.34
N ARG A 58 8.94 -3.73 -12.58
CA ARG A 58 8.15 -4.37 -13.65
C ARG A 58 8.46 -5.85 -13.80
N LYS A 59 9.74 -6.21 -13.83
CA LYS A 59 10.17 -7.60 -13.97
C LYS A 59 9.71 -8.46 -12.80
N ILE A 60 9.77 -7.92 -11.58
CA ILE A 60 9.38 -8.64 -10.37
C ILE A 60 7.87 -8.79 -10.28
N THR A 61 7.12 -7.71 -10.50
CA THR A 61 5.64 -7.73 -10.46
C THR A 61 5.01 -8.48 -11.63
N SER A 62 5.78 -8.79 -12.68
CA SER A 62 5.36 -9.71 -13.74
C SER A 62 5.65 -11.18 -13.41
N GLN A 63 6.53 -11.46 -12.45
CA GLN A 63 6.89 -12.81 -12.00
C GLN A 63 6.16 -13.21 -10.71
N PHE A 64 5.83 -12.22 -9.88
CA PHE A 64 5.18 -12.34 -8.59
C PHE A 64 4.04 -11.33 -8.53
N ASP A 65 2.97 -11.65 -7.81
CA ASP A 65 1.86 -10.70 -7.66
C ASP A 65 2.33 -9.42 -6.97
N GLY A 66 2.04 -8.28 -7.59
CA GLY A 66 2.25 -6.95 -7.03
C GLY A 66 0.92 -6.30 -6.71
N ILE A 67 0.77 -5.79 -5.48
CA ILE A 67 -0.43 -5.07 -5.04
C ILE A 67 -0.01 -3.71 -4.49
N LEU A 68 -0.67 -2.66 -4.97
CA LEU A 68 -0.77 -1.37 -4.29
C LEU A 68 -1.95 -1.44 -3.33
N GLN A 69 -1.66 -1.61 -2.03
CA GLN A 69 -2.67 -1.71 -0.99
C GLN A 69 -2.81 -0.39 -0.24
N LEU A 70 -4.05 0.05 -0.04
CA LEU A 70 -4.38 1.21 0.76
C LEU A 70 -5.41 0.83 1.82
N VAL A 71 -5.09 1.09 3.08
CA VAL A 71 -6.00 0.84 4.21
C VAL A 71 -6.30 2.18 4.87
N GLY A 72 -7.57 2.58 4.85
CA GLY A 72 -8.04 3.84 5.41
C GLY A 72 -8.98 3.61 6.59
N TYR A 73 -8.72 4.28 7.70
CA TYR A 73 -9.61 4.32 8.87
C TYR A 73 -10.11 5.76 9.03
N PHE A 74 -11.40 5.98 8.82
CA PHE A 74 -11.99 7.31 8.77
C PHE A 74 -13.01 7.50 9.88
N HIS A 75 -12.83 8.55 10.68
CA HIS A 75 -13.81 8.99 11.68
C HIS A 75 -14.84 9.99 11.12
N GLN A 76 -14.65 10.40 9.87
CA GLN A 76 -15.52 11.30 9.13
C GLN A 76 -15.71 10.75 7.72
N TYR A 77 -16.72 11.23 7.01
CA TYR A 77 -16.94 10.82 5.63
C TYR A 77 -15.73 11.18 4.76
N TYR A 78 -15.19 10.19 4.03
CA TYR A 78 -14.13 10.39 3.06
C TYR A 78 -14.77 10.62 1.70
N PRO A 79 -14.50 11.77 1.03
CA PRO A 79 -15.22 12.17 -0.18
C PRO A 79 -14.98 11.26 -1.40
N GLY A 80 -14.09 10.28 -1.27
CA GLY A 80 -13.76 9.30 -2.31
C GLY A 80 -12.31 9.40 -2.76
N LEU A 81 -11.84 8.36 -3.43
CA LEU A 81 -10.50 8.27 -4.02
C LEU A 81 -10.60 8.61 -5.51
N SER A 82 -9.82 9.56 -6.00
CA SER A 82 -9.78 9.94 -7.40
C SER A 82 -8.36 9.83 -7.97
N LEU A 83 -8.18 8.96 -8.95
CA LEU A 83 -6.90 8.80 -9.65
C LEU A 83 -7.02 9.36 -11.06
N ASP A 84 -6.10 10.25 -11.43
CA ASP A 84 -6.03 10.74 -12.80
C ASP A 84 -5.52 9.66 -13.77
N SER A 85 -5.73 9.89 -15.06
CA SER A 85 -5.32 8.94 -16.10
C SER A 85 -3.80 8.67 -16.08
N LYS A 86 -2.99 9.68 -15.73
CA LYS A 86 -1.54 9.54 -15.63
C LYS A 86 -1.16 8.56 -14.51
N THR A 87 -1.79 8.67 -13.35
CA THR A 87 -1.54 7.81 -12.19
C THR A 87 -2.00 6.39 -12.48
N ILE A 88 -3.18 6.21 -13.05
CA ILE A 88 -3.69 4.90 -13.47
C ILE A 88 -2.73 4.22 -14.45
N ASN A 89 -2.25 4.95 -15.46
CA ASN A 89 -1.29 4.42 -16.43
C ASN A 89 0.05 4.04 -15.78
N ARG A 90 0.52 4.80 -14.78
CA ARG A 90 1.74 4.45 -14.03
C ARG A 90 1.56 3.14 -13.26
N ILE A 91 0.46 2.99 -12.54
CA ILE A 91 0.13 1.76 -11.79
C ILE A 91 0.10 0.55 -12.75
N ALA A 92 -0.62 0.69 -13.87
CA ALA A 92 -0.71 -0.33 -14.90
C ALA A 92 0.67 -0.67 -15.50
N SER A 93 1.53 0.35 -15.72
CA SER A 93 2.88 0.14 -16.25
C SER A 93 3.77 -0.71 -15.33
N TYR A 94 3.44 -0.79 -14.04
CA TYR A 94 4.11 -1.64 -13.06
C TYR A 94 3.46 -3.01 -12.87
N ASN A 95 2.42 -3.35 -13.63
CA ASN A 95 1.65 -4.59 -13.45
C ASN A 95 1.17 -4.76 -12.00
N LEU A 96 0.73 -3.67 -11.37
CA LEU A 96 0.23 -3.69 -10.00
C LEU A 96 -1.29 -3.83 -9.99
N ASN A 97 -1.80 -4.72 -9.16
CA ASN A 97 -3.18 -4.72 -8.72
C ASN A 97 -3.40 -3.58 -7.72
N MET A 98 -4.65 -3.12 -7.57
CA MET A 98 -5.04 -2.15 -6.54
C MET A 98 -6.04 -2.79 -5.58
N ASP A 99 -5.83 -2.56 -4.29
CA ASP A 99 -6.70 -3.05 -3.23
C ASP A 99 -6.94 -1.95 -2.20
N PHE A 100 -8.20 -1.62 -1.94
CA PHE A 100 -8.61 -0.50 -1.10
C PHE A 100 -9.58 -0.96 -0.02
N ASP A 101 -9.12 -0.95 1.23
CA ASP A 101 -9.92 -1.27 2.41
C ASP A 101 -10.23 0.01 3.19
N PHE A 102 -11.47 0.50 3.08
CA PHE A 102 -11.92 1.70 3.80
C PHE A 102 -12.89 1.36 4.91
N TYR A 103 -12.50 1.68 6.15
CA TYR A 103 -13.26 1.45 7.36
C TYR A 103 -13.75 2.78 7.94
N TYR A 104 -15.06 2.91 8.10
CA TYR A 104 -15.67 4.07 8.77
C TYR A 104 -15.87 3.76 10.25
N LEU A 105 -15.12 4.46 11.10
CA LEU A 105 -15.15 4.37 12.55
C LEU A 105 -16.02 5.50 13.12
N PHE A 106 -17.32 5.45 12.84
CA PHE A 106 -18.27 6.37 13.47
C PHE A 106 -18.33 6.07 14.97
N GLU A 107 -18.24 7.10 15.80
CA GLU A 107 -18.63 6.97 17.21
C GLU A 107 -20.15 6.75 17.23
N ASN A 108 -20.59 5.64 17.83
CA ASN A 108 -22.00 5.47 18.11
C ASN A 108 -22.37 6.51 19.18
N GLU A 109 -23.12 7.55 18.82
CA GLU A 109 -23.75 8.50 19.78
C GLU A 109 -24.85 7.85 20.65
N ASN A 110 -24.77 6.55 20.98
CA ASN A 110 -25.82 5.88 21.75
C ASN A 110 -25.25 5.01 22.88
N GLU A 111 -24.75 5.66 23.93
CA GLU A 111 -24.83 5.17 25.33
C GLU A 111 -25.03 6.38 26.27
N GLU A 112 -26.26 6.92 26.30
CA GLU A 112 -26.83 7.62 27.47
C GLU A 112 -28.20 7.02 27.81
#